data_AF-A0AAN7MC40-F1
#
_entry.id   AF-A0AAN7MC40-F1
#
_cell.length_a   1.000
_cell.length_b   1.000
_cell.length_c   1.000
_cell.angle_alpha   90.00
_cell.angle_beta   90.00
_cell.angle_gamma   90.00
#
_symmetry.space_group_name_H-M   'P 1'
#
loop_
_entity.id
_entity.type
_entity.pdbx_description
1 polymer ?
#
loop_
_entity_poly.entity_id
_entity_poly.type
_entity_poly.pdbx_seq_one_letter_code
_entity_poly.pdbx_strand_id
1 'polypeptide(L)'
;MASAILAKSVLGLRFLSSFAPFSHRSTKILYSFHAKRAFHFKVQSWFPSNPTGVMASSAVANFLTRSASTSEPVVSADWLHANLREPDLKVLDASWYMPDEQRNPLQEYQVAHIPGALFFDVDGIADRTTKLPHMLPSEKAFAAAVSSLGIQNRDGLVVYDGKGIFSAARVWWMFRVFGHERIWVLDGGLPRWRASGYDVESSASSDAILKASAASEAIEKAYQGHAVGPVTFETKFQPHLVWTLDQVQNNIEEKTHQHVDARSKPRFDGVAPEPRKGLRSGHVPGSKCIPFGQMLDDSQTLLPAEELKKQFDQEGKISYFLCVTSSKFYIHI
;
A
#
# COMPACT_ATOMS: atom_id res chain seq x y z
N MET A 1 51.36 15.52 41.74
CA MET A 1 51.76 16.87 41.28
C MET A 1 50.92 17.15 40.04
N ALA A 2 49.91 18.04 40.06
CA ALA A 2 49.97 19.52 40.09
C ALA A 2 50.65 20.10 38.82
N SER A 3 50.22 21.16 38.11
CA SER A 3 49.02 22.06 38.06
C SER A 3 49.10 22.85 36.71
N ALA A 4 48.18 23.69 36.20
CA ALA A 4 46.85 24.23 36.56
C ALA A 4 46.10 24.62 35.23
N ILE A 5 44.76 24.62 35.13
CA ILE A 5 43.81 25.74 35.35
C ILE A 5 44.21 27.10 34.72
N LEU A 6 43.39 27.61 33.78
CA LEU A 6 42.85 28.99 33.86
C LEU A 6 41.68 29.24 32.88
N ALA A 7 40.67 29.94 33.38
CA ALA A 7 39.50 30.44 32.64
C ALA A 7 39.32 31.95 32.92
N LYS A 8 38.65 32.66 32.00
CA LYS A 8 37.89 33.94 32.11
C LYS A 8 37.66 34.44 30.67
N SER A 9 36.47 34.63 30.11
CA SER A 9 35.25 35.37 30.52
C SER A 9 35.39 36.90 30.52
N VAL A 10 34.44 37.60 29.87
CA VAL A 10 33.73 38.85 30.27
C VAL A 10 33.32 39.74 29.07
N LEU A 11 32.01 40.08 29.04
CA LEU A 11 31.26 41.22 28.46
C LEU A 11 31.73 41.92 27.14
N GLY A 12 30.86 42.44 26.25
CA GLY A 12 29.40 42.63 26.30
C GLY A 12 29.00 44.13 26.18
N LEU A 13 28.01 44.47 25.36
CA LEU A 13 27.34 45.80 25.36
C LEU A 13 25.98 45.77 24.64
N ARG A 14 25.01 46.54 25.16
CA ARG A 14 23.63 46.74 24.63
C ARG A 14 23.41 48.23 24.34
N PHE A 15 22.59 48.54 23.34
CA PHE A 15 21.71 49.73 23.20
C PHE A 15 20.59 49.30 22.21
N LEU A 16 19.26 49.39 22.44
CA LEU A 16 18.38 50.54 22.75
C LEU A 16 18.52 51.67 21.69
N SER A 17 17.49 52.26 21.07
CA SER A 17 16.01 52.11 21.06
C SER A 17 15.41 53.23 20.16
N SER A 18 14.26 53.08 19.48
CA SER A 18 13.19 54.12 19.37
C SER A 18 12.08 53.87 18.31
N PHE A 19 10.85 54.18 18.73
CA PHE A 19 9.61 54.63 18.04
C PHE A 19 9.82 55.78 17.00
N ALA A 20 8.89 56.18 16.09
CA ALA A 20 7.59 55.64 15.62
C ALA A 20 7.15 56.16 14.19
N PRO A 21 5.98 56.81 13.91
CA PRO A 21 4.94 56.19 13.05
C PRO A 21 4.38 57.05 11.86
N PHE A 22 3.26 56.56 11.27
CA PHE A 22 2.22 57.27 10.47
C PHE A 22 2.47 57.59 8.98
N SER A 23 1.57 57.12 8.10
CA SER A 23 0.62 58.03 7.40
C SER A 23 -0.56 57.28 6.76
N HIS A 24 -1.70 57.98 6.69
CA HIS A 24 -2.95 57.54 6.03
C HIS A 24 -2.90 57.83 4.52
N ARG A 25 -3.55 57.00 3.70
CA ARG A 25 -4.41 57.50 2.62
C ARG A 25 -5.64 56.61 2.43
N SER A 26 -6.79 57.26 2.42
CA SER A 26 -8.09 56.66 2.08
C SER A 26 -8.75 57.58 1.07
N THR A 27 -9.26 57.03 -0.03
CA THR A 27 -10.25 57.72 -0.87
C THR A 27 -11.11 56.69 -1.58
N LYS A 28 -12.35 57.08 -1.90
CA LYS A 28 -13.50 56.21 -2.10
C LYS A 28 -14.11 56.39 -3.49
N ILE A 29 -14.74 55.32 -3.99
CA ILE A 29 -15.95 55.31 -4.85
C ILE A 29 -15.80 55.84 -6.28
N LEU A 30 -16.18 55.00 -7.25
CA LEU A 30 -17.28 55.33 -8.18
C LEU A 30 -17.93 54.07 -8.76
N TYR A 31 -19.28 54.04 -8.72
CA TYR A 31 -20.11 53.00 -9.34
C TYR A 31 -20.24 53.26 -10.85
N SER A 32 -20.47 52.21 -11.64
CA SER A 32 -21.24 52.35 -12.88
C SER A 32 -22.11 51.11 -13.16
N PHE A 33 -23.23 51.33 -13.84
CA PHE A 33 -24.37 50.42 -13.90
C PHE A 33 -24.20 49.33 -14.97
N HIS A 34 -24.58 48.08 -14.64
CA HIS A 34 -24.85 47.06 -15.65
C HIS A 34 -26.27 47.26 -16.23
N ALA A 35 -26.35 47.78 -17.45
CA ALA A 35 -27.59 47.90 -18.19
C ALA A 35 -28.03 46.54 -18.79
N LYS A 36 -29.23 46.07 -18.44
CA LYS A 36 -29.85 44.91 -19.08
C LYS A 36 -30.18 45.24 -20.53
N ARG A 37 -29.72 44.44 -21.50
CA ARG A 37 -30.17 44.52 -22.89
C ARG A 37 -30.97 43.26 -23.24
N ALA A 38 -32.29 43.40 -23.29
CA ALA A 38 -33.17 42.33 -23.76
C ALA A 38 -33.02 42.19 -25.28
N PHE A 39 -32.76 40.96 -25.75
CA PHE A 39 -32.84 40.63 -27.17
C PHE A 39 -34.23 40.04 -27.47
N HIS A 40 -35.01 40.73 -28.29
CA HIS A 40 -36.16 40.12 -28.96
C HIS A 40 -35.65 39.21 -30.08
N PHE A 41 -35.96 37.91 -30.00
CA PHE A 41 -35.84 37.02 -31.14
C PHE A 41 -37.20 36.86 -31.83
N LYS A 42 -37.22 37.16 -33.12
CA LYS A 42 -38.40 37.08 -33.98
C LYS A 42 -38.53 35.63 -34.45
N VAL A 43 -39.63 34.96 -34.11
CA VAL A 43 -39.90 33.61 -34.60
C VAL A 43 -40.18 33.68 -36.10
N GLN A 44 -39.40 32.95 -36.90
CA GLN A 44 -39.67 32.75 -38.31
C GLN A 44 -39.47 31.27 -38.63
N SER A 45 -40.59 30.60 -38.95
CA SER A 45 -40.61 29.18 -39.26
C SER A 45 -39.99 28.91 -40.62
N TRP A 46 -39.00 28.03 -40.66
CA TRP A 46 -38.44 27.51 -41.91
C TRP A 46 -38.19 26.02 -41.78
N PHE A 47 -38.92 25.23 -42.57
CA PHE A 47 -38.68 23.81 -42.76
C PHE A 47 -37.81 23.61 -44.01
N PRO A 48 -36.70 22.87 -43.89
CA PRO A 48 -36.19 22.05 -44.97
C PRO A 48 -36.24 20.55 -44.62
N SER A 49 -36.39 19.73 -45.66
CA SER A 49 -36.49 18.28 -45.59
C SER A 49 -35.18 17.56 -45.20
N ASN A 50 -35.33 16.38 -44.59
CA ASN A 50 -34.25 15.43 -44.29
C ASN A 50 -33.27 15.22 -45.47
N PRO A 51 -31.99 14.98 -45.13
CA PRO A 51 -31.40 13.70 -45.53
C PRO A 51 -30.80 12.93 -44.35
N THR A 52 -31.11 11.63 -44.29
CA THR A 52 -30.32 10.53 -43.66
C THR A 52 -29.39 10.91 -42.50
N GLY A 53 -29.96 11.13 -41.32
CA GLY A 53 -29.20 11.10 -40.07
C GLY A 53 -28.84 9.67 -39.70
N VAL A 54 -27.55 9.34 -39.65
CA VAL A 54 -27.09 8.14 -38.94
C VAL A 54 -27.43 8.33 -37.47
N MET A 55 -28.32 7.50 -36.93
CA MET A 55 -28.60 7.47 -35.50
C MET A 55 -27.31 7.08 -34.77
N ALA A 56 -26.61 8.06 -34.21
CA ALA A 56 -25.64 7.82 -33.16
C ALA A 56 -26.39 7.29 -31.94
N SER A 57 -26.60 5.97 -31.92
CA SER A 57 -27.21 5.28 -30.80
C SER A 57 -26.32 5.52 -29.60
N SER A 58 -26.75 6.41 -28.70
CA SER A 58 -26.10 6.62 -27.41
C SER A 58 -26.24 5.34 -26.62
N ALA A 59 -25.24 4.46 -26.79
CA ALA A 59 -25.07 3.29 -25.95
C ALA A 59 -24.85 3.80 -24.53
N VAL A 60 -25.93 3.85 -23.75
CA VAL A 60 -25.85 3.89 -22.30
C VAL A 60 -25.13 2.60 -21.94
N ALA A 61 -23.83 2.71 -21.71
CA ALA A 61 -23.02 1.59 -21.29
C ALA A 61 -23.59 1.14 -19.94
N ASN A 62 -24.25 -0.03 -19.94
CA ASN A 62 -24.59 -0.70 -18.70
C ASN A 62 -23.28 -1.02 -18.00
N PHE A 63 -22.89 -0.17 -17.04
CA PHE A 63 -21.88 -0.48 -16.04
C PHE A 63 -22.44 -1.58 -15.14
N LEU A 64 -22.45 -2.81 -15.68
CA LEU A 64 -22.49 -4.01 -14.88
C LEU A 64 -21.17 -4.03 -14.11
N THR A 65 -21.24 -3.68 -12.83
CA THR A 65 -20.14 -3.89 -11.88
C THR A 65 -19.73 -5.35 -11.95
N ARG A 66 -18.59 -5.59 -12.60
CA ARG A 66 -18.08 -6.93 -12.83
C ARG A 66 -17.51 -7.43 -11.51
N SER A 67 -18.34 -8.05 -10.68
CA SER A 67 -17.94 -8.60 -9.38
C SER A 67 -16.65 -9.40 -9.53
N ALA A 68 -15.58 -8.97 -8.85
CA ALA A 68 -14.35 -9.75 -8.78
C ALA A 68 -14.63 -11.04 -7.98
N SER A 69 -14.09 -12.17 -8.46
CA SER A 69 -14.19 -13.41 -7.70
C SER A 69 -13.26 -13.35 -6.50
N THR A 70 -13.73 -13.78 -5.32
CA THR A 70 -12.85 -14.00 -4.16
C THR A 70 -11.94 -15.23 -4.33
N SER A 71 -12.12 -16.02 -5.40
CA SER A 71 -11.23 -17.13 -5.76
C SER A 71 -9.97 -16.71 -6.50
N GLU A 72 -9.94 -15.51 -7.09
CA GLU A 72 -8.77 -14.98 -7.80
C GLU A 72 -7.98 -14.05 -6.84
N PRO A 73 -6.66 -14.20 -6.70
CA PRO A 73 -5.87 -13.38 -5.76
C PRO A 73 -5.53 -11.99 -6.30
N VAL A 74 -5.79 -11.73 -7.59
CA VAL A 74 -5.40 -10.51 -8.31
C VAL A 74 -6.57 -9.87 -9.06
N VAL A 75 -6.48 -8.57 -9.33
CA VAL A 75 -7.36 -7.83 -10.25
C VAL A 75 -6.52 -6.98 -11.20
N SER A 76 -6.97 -6.80 -12.45
CA SER A 76 -6.27 -5.97 -13.43
C SER A 76 -6.44 -4.47 -13.18
N ALA A 77 -5.52 -3.67 -13.72
CA ALA A 77 -5.64 -2.21 -13.72
C ALA A 77 -6.96 -1.73 -14.34
N ASP A 78 -7.37 -2.30 -15.47
CA ASP A 78 -8.63 -2.01 -16.16
C ASP A 78 -9.85 -2.29 -15.27
N TRP A 79 -9.81 -3.38 -14.50
CA TRP A 79 -10.86 -3.72 -13.54
C TRP A 79 -10.91 -2.70 -12.40
N LEU A 80 -9.76 -2.38 -11.80
CA LEU A 80 -9.72 -1.40 -10.71
C LEU A 80 -10.20 -0.03 -11.20
N HIS A 81 -9.75 0.43 -12.37
CA HIS A 81 -10.17 1.69 -12.97
C HIS A 81 -11.69 1.75 -13.20
N ALA A 82 -12.29 0.65 -13.66
CA ALA A 82 -13.75 0.56 -13.85
C ALA A 82 -14.56 0.56 -12.54
N ASN A 83 -13.98 0.10 -11.43
CA ASN A 83 -14.67 -0.05 -10.13
C ASN A 83 -14.18 0.94 -9.05
N LEU A 84 -13.27 1.87 -9.37
CA LEU A 84 -12.61 2.77 -8.39
C LEU A 84 -13.59 3.68 -7.61
N ARG A 85 -14.83 3.83 -8.09
CA ARG A 85 -15.88 4.66 -7.48
C ARG A 85 -16.87 3.87 -6.62
N GLU A 86 -16.69 2.56 -6.48
CA GLU A 86 -17.54 1.74 -5.62
C GLU A 86 -17.34 2.12 -4.14
N PRO A 87 -18.40 2.46 -3.38
CA PRO A 87 -18.27 3.09 -2.06
C PRO A 87 -17.69 2.15 -0.99
N ASP A 88 -17.89 0.84 -1.17
CA ASP A 88 -17.31 -0.21 -0.32
C ASP A 88 -16.03 -0.81 -0.94
N LEU A 89 -15.35 -0.14 -1.87
CA LEU A 89 -14.02 -0.52 -2.38
C LEU A 89 -12.97 0.47 -1.88
N LYS A 90 -11.86 -0.04 -1.32
CA LYS A 90 -10.72 0.77 -0.87
C LYS A 90 -9.45 0.27 -1.54
N VAL A 91 -8.62 1.22 -1.97
CA VAL A 91 -7.30 0.94 -2.54
C VAL A 91 -6.24 1.18 -1.47
N LEU A 92 -5.30 0.25 -1.30
CA LEU A 92 -4.20 0.34 -0.35
C LEU A 92 -2.87 0.42 -1.10
N ASP A 93 -2.13 1.51 -0.92
CA ASP A 93 -0.71 1.56 -1.27
C ASP A 93 0.07 0.90 -0.14
N ALA A 94 0.56 -0.31 -0.39
CA ALA A 94 1.39 -1.08 0.54
C ALA A 94 2.88 -1.02 0.17
N SER A 95 3.32 0.05 -0.50
CA SER A 95 4.71 0.21 -0.94
C SER A 95 5.69 0.08 0.21
N TRP A 96 6.64 -0.85 0.06
CA TRP A 96 7.76 -1.02 0.95
C TRP A 96 8.98 -1.45 0.13
N TYR A 97 10.16 -0.96 0.50
CA TYR A 97 11.39 -1.15 -0.28
C TYR A 97 12.52 -1.67 0.62
N MET A 98 13.45 -2.42 0.03
CA MET A 98 14.58 -2.94 0.78
C MET A 98 15.49 -1.77 1.25
N PRO A 99 16.14 -1.85 2.43
CA PRO A 99 16.92 -0.74 2.98
C PRO A 99 18.06 -0.21 2.09
N ASP A 100 18.57 -1.05 1.19
CA ASP A 100 19.61 -0.73 0.21
C ASP A 100 19.08 0.03 -1.03
N GLU A 101 17.77 -0.02 -1.30
CA GLU A 101 17.14 0.72 -2.41
C GLU A 101 17.05 2.24 -2.13
N GLN A 102 17.17 2.67 -0.87
CA GLN A 102 17.14 4.10 -0.45
C GLN A 102 15.89 4.88 -0.91
N ARG A 103 14.78 4.17 -1.17
CA ARG A 103 13.48 4.72 -1.53
C ARG A 103 12.62 4.98 -0.29
N ASN A 104 11.83 6.05 -0.32
CA ASN A 104 10.91 6.40 0.76
C ASN A 104 9.46 6.19 0.29
N PRO A 105 8.76 5.11 0.71
CA PRO A 105 7.45 4.78 0.18
C PRO A 105 6.37 5.81 0.54
N LEU A 106 6.41 6.38 1.75
CA LEU A 106 5.45 7.41 2.16
C LEU A 106 5.62 8.69 1.33
N GLN A 107 6.86 9.06 1.00
CA GLN A 107 7.14 10.22 0.14
C GLN A 107 6.73 9.95 -1.31
N GLU A 108 6.97 8.76 -1.85
CA GLU A 108 6.54 8.38 -3.20
C GLU A 108 5.01 8.36 -3.31
N TYR A 109 4.32 7.80 -2.33
CA TYR A 109 2.85 7.86 -2.20
C TYR A 109 2.35 9.31 -2.19
N GLN A 110 2.94 10.19 -1.36
CA GLN A 110 2.60 11.61 -1.33
C GLN A 110 2.76 12.32 -2.69
N VAL A 111 3.73 11.90 -3.50
CA VAL A 111 3.99 12.45 -4.84
C VAL A 111 3.00 11.91 -5.88
N ALA A 112 2.74 10.60 -5.91
CA ALA A 112 1.87 9.99 -6.92
C ALA A 112 1.32 8.60 -6.52
N HIS A 113 0.03 8.53 -6.17
CA HIS A 113 -0.72 7.32 -5.79
C HIS A 113 -1.96 7.11 -6.66
N ILE A 114 -2.56 5.91 -6.62
CA ILE A 114 -3.87 5.66 -7.25
C ILE A 114 -4.95 6.54 -6.57
N PRO A 115 -5.88 7.17 -7.31
CA PRO A 115 -6.85 8.09 -6.73
C PRO A 115 -7.67 7.48 -5.58
N GLY A 116 -7.78 8.20 -4.47
CA GLY A 116 -8.49 7.75 -3.27
C GLY A 116 -7.82 6.60 -2.49
N ALA A 117 -6.60 6.20 -2.84
CA ALA A 117 -5.86 5.19 -2.09
C ALA A 117 -5.53 5.65 -0.66
N LEU A 118 -5.30 4.68 0.23
CA LEU A 118 -4.79 4.86 1.59
C LEU A 118 -3.39 4.26 1.67
N PHE A 119 -2.47 4.91 2.40
CA PHE A 119 -1.15 4.34 2.65
C PHE A 119 -1.20 3.31 3.79
N PHE A 120 -0.75 2.08 3.50
CA PHE A 120 -0.59 1.01 4.47
C PHE A 120 0.90 0.87 4.83
N ASP A 121 1.27 1.38 6.00
CA ASP A 121 2.64 1.31 6.52
C ASP A 121 2.99 -0.13 6.95
N VAL A 122 3.73 -0.86 6.11
CA VAL A 122 4.14 -2.26 6.37
C VAL A 122 5.14 -2.41 7.52
N ASP A 123 5.89 -1.36 7.87
CA ASP A 123 6.78 -1.35 9.04
C ASP A 123 6.04 -0.94 10.31
N GLY A 124 5.09 -0.01 10.21
CA GLY A 124 4.25 0.43 11.32
C GLY A 124 3.18 -0.57 11.75
N ILE A 125 2.51 -1.24 10.79
CA ILE A 125 1.44 -2.24 11.02
C ILE A 125 2.06 -3.63 11.20
N ALA A 126 2.94 -3.74 12.20
CA ALA A 126 3.69 -4.95 12.54
C ALA A 126 3.88 -5.11 14.06
N ASP A 127 4.18 -6.33 14.54
CA ASP A 127 4.63 -6.52 15.93
C ASP A 127 6.05 -6.00 16.11
N ARG A 128 6.13 -4.77 16.63
CA ARG A 128 7.37 -4.04 16.92
C ARG A 128 7.93 -4.31 18.32
N THR A 129 7.37 -5.26 19.07
CA THR A 129 7.93 -5.70 20.37
C THR A 129 9.15 -6.61 20.21
N THR A 130 9.30 -7.24 19.04
CA THR A 130 10.41 -8.13 18.72
C THR A 130 11.52 -7.41 17.93
N LYS A 131 12.70 -8.04 17.85
CA LYS A 131 13.79 -7.60 16.95
C LYS A 131 13.68 -8.20 15.53
N LEU A 132 12.63 -8.96 15.24
CA LEU A 132 12.38 -9.52 13.92
C LEU A 132 11.54 -8.52 13.09
N PRO A 133 11.91 -8.27 11.83
CA PRO A 133 11.20 -7.31 10.99
C PRO A 133 9.84 -7.85 10.53
N HIS A 134 8.86 -6.95 10.35
CA HIS A 134 7.51 -7.22 9.83
C HIS A 134 6.72 -8.37 10.51
N MET A 135 6.97 -8.64 11.80
CA MET A 135 6.17 -9.62 12.55
C MET A 135 4.69 -9.34 12.43
N LEU A 136 3.89 -10.39 12.29
CA LEU A 136 2.44 -10.26 12.26
C LEU A 136 1.97 -9.63 13.58
N PRO A 137 1.23 -8.51 13.57
CA PRO A 137 0.71 -7.93 14.80
C PRO A 137 -0.32 -8.85 15.46
N SER A 138 -0.62 -8.64 16.75
CA SER A 138 -1.73 -9.33 17.41
C SER A 138 -3.08 -8.95 16.77
N GLU A 139 -4.08 -9.83 16.86
CA GLU A 139 -5.44 -9.57 16.36
C GLU A 139 -5.99 -8.21 16.80
N LYS A 140 -5.91 -7.91 18.10
CA LYS A 140 -6.32 -6.61 18.69
C LYS A 140 -5.58 -5.43 18.06
N ALA A 141 -4.28 -5.57 17.83
CA ALA A 141 -3.45 -4.51 17.25
C ALA A 141 -3.79 -4.31 15.76
N PHE A 142 -3.92 -5.39 14.98
CA PHE A 142 -4.33 -5.32 13.58
C PHE A 142 -5.70 -4.67 13.41
N ALA A 143 -6.70 -5.16 14.16
CA ALA A 143 -8.05 -4.63 14.18
C ALA A 143 -8.07 -3.11 14.41
N ALA A 144 -7.33 -2.64 15.42
CA ALA A 144 -7.22 -1.22 15.76
C ALA A 144 -6.52 -0.39 14.67
N ALA A 145 -5.48 -0.93 14.04
CA ALA A 145 -4.74 -0.26 12.98
C ALA A 145 -5.58 -0.09 11.71
N VAL A 146 -6.21 -1.16 11.21
CA VAL A 146 -7.04 -1.10 10.00
C VAL A 146 -8.34 -0.31 10.23
N SER A 147 -8.89 -0.34 11.44
CA SER A 147 -10.01 0.55 11.82
C SER A 147 -9.59 2.03 11.78
N SER A 148 -8.35 2.35 12.18
CA SER A 148 -7.78 3.71 12.08
C SER A 148 -7.53 4.16 10.62
N LEU A 149 -7.30 3.23 9.70
CA LEU A 149 -7.35 3.51 8.25
C LEU A 149 -8.79 3.73 7.72
N GLY A 150 -9.82 3.47 8.55
CA GLY A 150 -11.23 3.53 8.15
C GLY A 150 -11.69 2.32 7.36
N ILE A 151 -11.08 1.15 7.61
CA ILE A 151 -11.43 -0.15 7.01
C ILE A 151 -12.39 -0.93 7.93
N GLN A 152 -13.31 -1.66 7.33
CA GLN A 152 -14.39 -2.43 7.95
C GLN A 152 -14.53 -3.78 7.23
N ASN A 153 -15.11 -4.80 7.88
CA ASN A 153 -15.23 -6.14 7.28
C ASN A 153 -16.04 -6.21 5.97
N ARG A 154 -16.92 -5.23 5.72
CA ARG A 154 -17.69 -5.17 4.46
C ARG A 154 -16.93 -4.57 3.28
N ASP A 155 -15.74 -4.02 3.49
CA ASP A 155 -14.98 -3.38 2.42
C ASP A 155 -14.35 -4.43 1.49
N GLY A 156 -14.24 -4.11 0.21
CA GLY A 156 -13.38 -4.78 -0.74
C GLY A 156 -12.05 -4.04 -0.77
N LEU A 157 -10.93 -4.77 -0.79
CA LEU A 157 -9.60 -4.18 -0.70
C LEU A 157 -8.77 -4.53 -1.94
N VAL A 158 -8.21 -3.53 -2.61
CA VAL A 158 -7.23 -3.74 -3.68
C VAL A 158 -5.88 -3.16 -3.25
N VAL A 159 -4.89 -4.03 -3.11
CA VAL A 159 -3.56 -3.67 -2.62
C VAL A 159 -2.58 -3.56 -3.78
N TYR A 160 -1.80 -2.50 -3.85
CA TYR A 160 -0.71 -2.36 -4.80
C TYR A 160 0.58 -1.92 -4.13
N ASP A 161 1.70 -1.99 -4.87
CA ASP A 161 2.95 -1.34 -4.50
C ASP A 161 3.64 -0.71 -5.71
N GLY A 162 4.65 0.13 -5.44
CA GLY A 162 5.45 0.84 -6.42
C GLY A 162 6.54 0.02 -7.13
N LYS A 163 6.57 -1.32 -6.98
CA LYS A 163 7.41 -2.24 -7.78
C LYS A 163 6.59 -3.08 -8.76
N GLY A 164 5.32 -3.33 -8.45
CA GLY A 164 4.43 -4.20 -9.21
C GLY A 164 3.75 -5.15 -8.25
N ILE A 165 4.37 -6.31 -8.03
CA ILE A 165 4.00 -7.26 -6.98
C ILE A 165 5.24 -7.58 -6.13
N PHE A 166 5.34 -6.95 -4.96
CA PHE A 166 6.43 -7.16 -3.99
C PHE A 166 5.90 -7.17 -2.55
N SER A 167 5.50 -6.01 -2.03
CA SER A 167 5.00 -5.84 -0.66
C SER A 167 3.47 -5.90 -0.59
N ALA A 168 2.76 -5.66 -1.70
CA ALA A 168 1.30 -5.82 -1.77
C ALA A 168 0.84 -7.24 -1.39
N ALA A 169 1.57 -8.26 -1.85
CA ALA A 169 1.30 -9.67 -1.53
C ALA A 169 1.39 -9.98 -0.02
N ARG A 170 2.24 -9.26 0.73
CA ARG A 170 2.33 -9.40 2.20
C ARG A 170 1.05 -8.91 2.86
N VAL A 171 0.55 -7.74 2.45
CA VAL A 171 -0.66 -7.15 3.03
C VAL A 171 -1.91 -7.95 2.64
N TRP A 172 -2.00 -8.42 1.39
CA TRP A 172 -3.02 -9.39 0.96
C TRP A 172 -3.08 -10.62 1.89
N TRP A 173 -1.94 -11.24 2.15
CA TRP A 173 -1.85 -12.38 3.07
C TRP A 173 -2.21 -12.00 4.51
N MET A 174 -1.81 -10.82 5.01
CA MET A 174 -2.15 -10.37 6.37
C MET A 174 -3.67 -10.28 6.59
N PHE A 175 -4.41 -9.69 5.65
CA PHE A 175 -5.87 -9.62 5.74
C PHE A 175 -6.51 -11.03 5.68
N ARG A 176 -6.02 -11.93 4.81
CA ARG A 176 -6.49 -13.33 4.78
C ARG A 176 -6.20 -14.09 6.07
N VAL A 177 -5.02 -13.89 6.67
CA VAL A 177 -4.66 -14.42 8.00
C VAL A 177 -5.62 -13.94 9.08
N PHE A 178 -6.15 -12.71 8.97
CA PHE A 178 -7.17 -12.20 9.87
C PHE A 178 -8.61 -12.44 9.40
N GLY A 179 -8.81 -13.31 8.42
CA GLY A 179 -10.13 -13.81 7.99
C GLY A 179 -10.89 -12.91 7.02
N HIS A 180 -10.23 -11.95 6.37
CA HIS A 180 -10.84 -11.07 5.38
C HIS A 180 -10.53 -11.53 3.95
N GLU A 181 -11.54 -12.05 3.27
CA GLU A 181 -11.40 -12.71 1.95
C GLU A 181 -11.65 -11.78 0.75
N ARG A 182 -12.33 -10.63 0.94
CA ARG A 182 -12.57 -9.64 -0.13
C ARG A 182 -11.35 -8.74 -0.31
N ILE A 183 -10.22 -9.35 -0.65
CA ILE A 183 -8.95 -8.66 -0.89
C ILE A 183 -8.19 -9.25 -2.08
N TRP A 184 -7.69 -8.35 -2.92
CA TRP A 184 -6.96 -8.65 -4.15
C TRP A 184 -5.66 -7.84 -4.22
N VAL A 185 -4.66 -8.36 -4.93
CA VAL A 185 -3.50 -7.57 -5.35
C VAL A 185 -3.76 -6.96 -6.73
N LEU A 186 -3.36 -5.70 -6.95
CA LEU A 186 -3.38 -5.08 -8.26
C LEU A 186 -2.29 -5.68 -9.14
N ASP A 187 -2.69 -6.35 -10.21
CA ASP A 187 -1.77 -7.06 -11.08
C ASP A 187 -0.87 -6.08 -11.86
N GLY A 188 0.45 -6.22 -11.70
CA GLY A 188 1.46 -5.26 -12.19
C GLY A 188 1.54 -3.94 -11.41
N GLY A 189 0.76 -3.77 -10.34
CA GLY A 189 0.84 -2.67 -9.39
C GLY A 189 0.75 -1.25 -9.98
N LEU A 190 1.39 -0.29 -9.30
CA LEU A 190 1.46 1.10 -9.78
C LEU A 190 2.20 1.27 -11.12
N PRO A 191 3.26 0.48 -11.44
CA PRO A 191 3.86 0.51 -12.78
C PRO A 191 2.84 0.20 -13.89
N ARG A 192 2.04 -0.86 -13.74
CA ARG A 192 1.03 -1.23 -14.73
C ARG A 192 -0.11 -0.22 -14.82
N TRP A 193 -0.57 0.32 -13.68
CA TRP A 193 -1.55 1.40 -13.64
C TRP A 193 -1.13 2.60 -14.50
N ARG A 194 0.10 3.08 -14.33
CA ARG A 194 0.67 4.18 -15.13
C ARG A 194 0.87 3.80 -16.59
N ALA A 195 1.33 2.58 -16.88
CA ALA A 195 1.51 2.09 -18.24
C ALA A 195 0.17 1.95 -19.02
N SER A 196 -0.94 1.69 -18.31
CA SER A 196 -2.30 1.73 -18.86
C SER A 196 -2.84 3.14 -19.10
N GLY A 197 -2.08 4.20 -18.75
CA GLY A 197 -2.47 5.59 -18.97
C GLY A 197 -3.49 6.14 -17.96
N TYR A 198 -3.67 5.48 -16.81
CA TYR A 198 -4.62 5.93 -15.79
C TYR A 198 -4.05 7.02 -14.87
N ASP A 199 -4.93 7.93 -14.47
CA ASP A 199 -4.60 9.07 -13.63
C ASP A 199 -4.05 8.65 -12.26
N VAL A 200 -3.17 9.48 -11.69
CA VAL A 200 -2.67 9.35 -10.32
C VAL A 200 -2.93 10.64 -9.55
N GLU A 201 -3.28 10.53 -8.28
CA GLU A 201 -3.38 11.67 -7.38
C GLU A 201 -2.00 12.06 -6.85
N SER A 202 -1.77 13.38 -6.76
CA SER A 202 -0.57 13.97 -6.18
C SER A 202 -0.94 14.80 -4.96
N SER A 203 -0.02 14.98 -4.01
CA SER A 203 -0.27 15.64 -2.73
C SER A 203 -1.35 14.90 -1.92
N ALA A 204 -1.01 13.69 -1.45
CA ALA A 204 -1.89 12.88 -0.61
C ALA A 204 -2.54 13.71 0.52
N SER A 205 -3.84 13.54 0.71
CA SER A 205 -4.62 14.37 1.63
C SER A 205 -4.10 14.27 3.07
N SER A 206 -4.19 15.38 3.81
CA SER A 206 -3.81 15.39 5.23
C SER A 206 -4.55 14.32 6.03
N ASP A 207 -5.80 14.02 5.66
CA ASP A 207 -6.60 12.93 6.24
C ASP A 207 -5.98 11.55 5.98
N ALA A 208 -5.55 11.23 4.75
CA ALA A 208 -4.91 9.95 4.44
C ALA A 208 -3.57 9.77 5.18
N ILE A 209 -2.79 10.84 5.33
CA ILE A 209 -1.53 10.82 6.09
C ILE A 209 -1.78 10.67 7.60
N LEU A 210 -2.79 11.36 8.13
CA LEU A 210 -3.20 11.21 9.54
C LEU A 210 -3.72 9.80 9.84
N LYS A 211 -4.48 9.19 8.93
CA LYS A 211 -4.93 7.79 9.03
C LYS A 211 -3.77 6.80 9.07
N ALA A 212 -2.78 6.96 8.18
CA ALA A 212 -1.59 6.12 8.18
C ALA A 212 -0.81 6.22 9.51
N SER A 213 -0.57 7.44 10.01
CA SER A 213 0.06 7.66 11.32
C SER A 213 -0.75 7.05 12.46
N ALA A 214 -2.07 7.27 12.47
CA ALA A 214 -2.97 6.74 13.49
C ALA A 214 -3.00 5.20 13.51
N ALA A 215 -2.89 4.55 12.35
CA ALA A 215 -2.80 3.10 12.22
C ALA A 215 -1.52 2.56 12.88
N SER A 216 -0.36 3.14 12.58
CA SER A 216 0.92 2.77 13.21
C SER A 216 0.95 3.06 14.72
N GLU A 217 0.32 4.15 15.17
CA GLU A 217 0.13 4.43 16.61
C GLU A 217 -0.83 3.45 17.30
N ALA A 218 -1.88 2.99 16.62
CA ALA A 218 -2.87 2.08 17.18
C ALA A 218 -2.26 0.71 17.54
N ILE A 219 -1.26 0.26 16.78
CA ILE A 219 -0.41 -0.88 17.11
C ILE A 219 0.29 -0.68 18.46
N GLU A 220 1.05 0.41 18.61
CA GLU A 220 1.79 0.69 19.84
C GLU A 220 0.86 0.80 21.06
N LYS A 221 -0.27 1.51 20.91
CA LYS A 221 -1.30 1.63 21.94
C LYS A 221 -1.90 0.27 22.33
N ALA A 222 -2.19 -0.60 21.36
CA ALA A 222 -2.73 -1.93 21.63
C ALA A 222 -1.77 -2.80 22.45
N TYR A 223 -0.47 -2.78 22.12
CA TYR A 223 0.58 -3.51 22.85
C TYR A 223 0.89 -2.93 24.24
N GLN A 224 0.78 -1.61 24.40
CA GLN A 224 0.92 -0.93 25.70
C GLN A 224 -0.32 -1.11 26.61
N GLY A 225 -1.38 -1.77 26.13
CA GLY A 225 -2.63 -1.93 26.86
C GLY A 225 -3.49 -0.66 26.93
N HIS A 226 -3.12 0.40 26.21
CA HIS A 226 -3.89 1.64 26.12
C HIS A 226 -5.21 1.45 25.37
N ALA A 227 -6.15 2.37 25.60
CA ALA A 227 -7.36 2.46 24.82
C ALA A 227 -7.02 2.79 23.36
N VAL A 228 -7.53 1.98 22.44
CA VAL A 228 -7.52 2.23 21.00
C VAL A 228 -8.82 2.93 20.60
N GLY A 229 -8.85 3.55 19.42
CA GLY A 229 -10.07 4.16 18.88
C GLY A 229 -11.18 3.14 18.58
N PRO A 230 -12.33 3.60 18.05
CA PRO A 230 -13.41 2.70 17.64
C PRO A 230 -12.90 1.60 16.70
N VAL A 231 -13.16 0.34 17.06
CA VAL A 231 -12.80 -0.81 16.23
C VAL A 231 -13.98 -1.11 15.31
N THR A 232 -13.76 -0.97 14.00
CA THR A 232 -14.72 -1.22 12.93
C THR A 232 -14.40 -2.49 12.14
N PHE A 233 -13.33 -3.18 12.50
CA PHE A 233 -12.85 -4.39 11.85
C PHE A 233 -12.68 -5.53 12.88
N GLU A 234 -13.48 -6.57 12.74
CA GLU A 234 -13.40 -7.81 13.51
C GLU A 234 -12.40 -8.78 12.83
N THR A 235 -11.50 -9.38 13.59
CA THR A 235 -10.57 -10.39 13.07
C THR A 235 -11.10 -11.80 13.31
N LYS A 236 -10.78 -12.71 12.39
CA LYS A 236 -10.96 -14.15 12.55
C LYS A 236 -9.67 -14.83 12.15
N PHE A 237 -8.72 -14.90 13.09
CA PHE A 237 -7.39 -15.47 12.83
C PHE A 237 -7.44 -16.87 12.23
N GLN A 238 -6.63 -17.08 11.18
CA GLN A 238 -6.49 -18.32 10.42
C GLN A 238 -5.13 -18.95 10.73
N PRO A 239 -5.00 -19.74 11.82
CA PRO A 239 -3.72 -20.27 12.28
C PRO A 239 -3.03 -21.18 11.25
N HIS A 240 -3.77 -21.77 10.31
CA HIS A 240 -3.21 -22.61 9.24
C HIS A 240 -2.43 -21.82 8.18
N LEU A 241 -2.62 -20.49 8.09
CA LEU A 241 -1.91 -19.61 7.14
C LEU A 241 -0.56 -19.10 7.68
N VAL A 242 -0.21 -19.42 8.93
CA VAL A 242 0.98 -18.94 9.64
C VAL A 242 1.72 -20.13 10.26
N TRP A 243 3.05 -20.18 10.10
CA TRP A 243 3.89 -21.16 10.78
C TRP A 243 4.86 -20.50 11.76
N THR A 244 5.00 -21.10 12.94
CA THR A 244 5.99 -20.72 13.96
C THR A 244 7.37 -21.27 13.64
N LEU A 245 8.40 -20.78 14.36
CA LEU A 245 9.76 -21.33 14.24
C LEU A 245 9.79 -22.83 14.61
N ASP A 246 9.06 -23.23 15.64
CA ASP A 246 9.04 -24.60 16.15
C ASP A 246 8.39 -25.55 15.14
N GLN A 247 7.29 -25.14 14.50
CA GLN A 247 6.65 -25.93 13.42
C GLN A 247 7.60 -26.15 12.23
N VAL A 248 8.37 -25.13 11.87
CA VAL A 248 9.39 -25.25 10.80
C VAL A 248 10.53 -26.17 11.22
N GLN A 249 10.99 -26.05 12.47
CA GLN A 249 12.05 -26.92 13.01
C GLN A 249 11.61 -28.39 12.98
N ASN A 250 10.41 -28.70 13.45
CA ASN A 250 9.86 -30.05 13.40
C ASN A 250 9.74 -30.56 11.94
N ASN A 251 9.28 -29.73 11.01
CA ASN A 251 9.15 -30.13 9.60
C ASN A 251 10.49 -30.34 8.86
N ILE A 252 11.62 -29.83 9.36
CA ILE A 252 12.96 -30.20 8.82
C ILE A 252 13.20 -31.71 9.03
N GLU A 253 12.74 -32.25 10.16
CA GLU A 253 12.89 -33.67 10.51
C GLU A 253 11.75 -34.51 9.91
N GLU A 254 10.50 -34.11 10.12
CA GLU A 254 9.29 -34.85 9.71
C GLU A 254 9.03 -34.81 8.20
N LYS A 255 9.39 -33.71 7.51
CA LYS A 255 9.21 -33.49 6.06
C LYS A 255 7.78 -33.71 5.56
N THR A 256 6.79 -33.29 6.35
CA THR A 256 5.36 -33.34 6.00
C THR A 256 4.99 -32.28 4.96
N HIS A 257 5.71 -31.16 4.89
CA HIS A 257 5.46 -30.03 3.99
C HIS A 257 6.74 -29.59 3.25
N GLN A 258 6.61 -29.04 2.04
CA GLN A 258 7.77 -28.54 1.30
C GLN A 258 8.03 -27.06 1.62
N HIS A 259 9.14 -26.79 2.28
CA HIS A 259 9.64 -25.41 2.47
C HIS A 259 10.10 -24.82 1.14
N VAL A 260 9.72 -23.58 0.85
CA VAL A 260 10.18 -22.88 -0.36
C VAL A 260 10.55 -21.44 -0.05
N ASP A 261 11.78 -21.06 -0.38
CA ASP A 261 12.32 -19.75 -0.16
C ASP A 261 12.18 -18.88 -1.41
N ALA A 262 11.56 -17.71 -1.25
CA ALA A 262 11.27 -16.80 -2.36
C ALA A 262 12.35 -15.72 -2.56
N ARG A 263 13.45 -15.75 -1.80
CA ARG A 263 14.59 -14.85 -2.02
C ARG A 263 15.30 -15.22 -3.33
N SER A 264 16.14 -14.30 -3.81
CA SER A 264 17.01 -14.56 -4.96
C SER A 264 17.98 -15.70 -4.67
N LYS A 265 18.25 -16.54 -5.69
CA LYS A 265 19.14 -17.70 -5.60
C LYS A 265 20.51 -17.39 -4.94
N PRO A 266 21.20 -16.27 -5.21
CA PRO A 266 22.46 -15.94 -4.53
C PRO A 266 22.33 -15.74 -3.01
N ARG A 267 21.18 -15.26 -2.50
CA ARG A 267 20.94 -15.12 -1.05
C ARG A 267 20.59 -16.45 -0.39
N PHE A 268 19.80 -17.27 -1.10
CA PHE A 268 19.49 -18.65 -0.71
C PHE A 268 20.76 -19.51 -0.60
N ASP A 269 21.66 -19.44 -1.58
CA ASP A 269 22.94 -20.14 -1.61
C ASP A 269 23.97 -19.55 -0.62
N GLY A 270 23.68 -18.37 -0.07
CA GLY A 270 24.55 -17.65 0.85
C GLY A 270 25.76 -16.95 0.22
N VAL A 271 25.78 -16.84 -1.11
CA VAL A 271 26.80 -16.12 -1.89
C VAL A 271 26.64 -14.61 -1.77
N ALA A 272 25.41 -14.11 -1.74
CA ALA A 272 25.10 -12.71 -1.51
C ALA A 272 24.84 -12.44 -0.01
N PRO A 273 25.21 -11.25 0.51
CA PRO A 273 24.87 -10.84 1.87
C PRO A 273 23.35 -10.66 2.01
N GLU A 274 22.84 -10.88 3.22
CA GLU A 274 21.50 -10.40 3.56
C GLU A 274 21.52 -8.87 3.73
N PRO A 275 20.58 -8.12 3.13
CA PRO A 275 20.59 -6.65 3.15
C PRO A 275 20.33 -6.06 4.55
N ARG A 276 19.78 -6.85 5.47
CA ARG A 276 19.68 -6.50 6.90
C ARG A 276 20.93 -6.98 7.64
N LYS A 277 21.70 -6.02 8.18
CA LYS A 277 22.90 -6.29 8.99
C LYS A 277 22.60 -7.27 10.12
N GLY A 278 23.45 -8.28 10.29
CA GLY A 278 23.36 -9.28 11.37
C GLY A 278 22.48 -10.50 11.06
N LEU A 279 21.81 -10.57 9.91
CA LEU A 279 21.20 -11.83 9.45
C LEU A 279 22.28 -12.78 8.90
N ARG A 280 22.09 -14.08 9.14
CA ARG A 280 22.93 -15.14 8.54
C ARG A 280 22.43 -15.41 7.12
N SER A 281 23.37 -15.50 6.17
CA SER A 281 23.10 -15.99 4.81
C SER A 281 22.87 -17.51 4.77
N GLY A 282 22.44 -18.04 3.62
CA GLY A 282 22.03 -19.46 3.47
C GLY A 282 20.53 -19.65 3.64
N HIS A 283 20.07 -20.90 3.75
CA HIS A 283 18.65 -21.29 3.72
C HIS A 283 18.29 -22.36 4.77
N VAL A 284 16.99 -22.66 4.91
CA VAL A 284 16.48 -23.73 5.79
C VAL A 284 16.78 -25.09 5.16
N PRO A 285 17.38 -26.07 5.88
CA PRO A 285 17.67 -27.39 5.32
C PRO A 285 16.44 -28.04 4.66
N GLY A 286 16.62 -28.59 3.45
CA GLY A 286 15.56 -29.23 2.68
C GLY A 286 14.59 -28.27 1.94
N SER A 287 14.74 -26.95 2.09
CA SER A 287 13.95 -25.98 1.31
C SER A 287 14.34 -25.94 -0.17
N LYS A 288 13.38 -25.58 -1.03
CA LYS A 288 13.62 -25.21 -2.43
C LYS A 288 13.76 -23.70 -2.57
N CYS A 289 14.35 -23.24 -3.67
CA CYS A 289 14.43 -21.81 -3.98
C CYS A 289 13.58 -21.51 -5.21
N ILE A 290 12.50 -20.77 -5.04
CA ILE A 290 11.65 -20.28 -6.13
C ILE A 290 11.56 -18.75 -5.99
N PRO A 291 12.54 -18.00 -6.50
CA PRO A 291 12.58 -16.54 -6.38
C PRO A 291 11.28 -15.91 -6.89
N PHE A 292 10.66 -15.03 -6.09
CA PHE A 292 9.33 -14.46 -6.42
C PHE A 292 9.29 -13.77 -7.80
N GLY A 293 10.41 -13.17 -8.24
CA GLY A 293 10.51 -12.52 -9.55
C GLY A 293 10.39 -13.48 -10.75
N GLN A 294 10.51 -14.80 -10.55
CA GLN A 294 10.21 -15.80 -11.60
C GLN A 294 8.71 -16.06 -11.77
N MET A 295 7.86 -15.54 -10.86
CA MET A 295 6.41 -15.63 -10.95
C MET A 295 5.81 -14.45 -11.73
N LEU A 296 6.63 -13.49 -12.16
CA LEU A 296 6.21 -12.26 -12.84
C LEU A 296 6.75 -12.22 -14.27
N ASP A 297 6.05 -11.53 -15.16
CA ASP A 297 6.51 -11.19 -16.50
C ASP A 297 7.32 -9.87 -16.52
N ASP A 298 7.84 -9.50 -17.69
CA ASP A 298 8.62 -8.26 -17.89
C ASP A 298 7.82 -6.98 -17.55
N SER A 299 6.48 -7.05 -17.55
CA SER A 299 5.58 -5.95 -17.15
C SER A 299 5.25 -5.94 -15.66
N GLN A 300 5.89 -6.81 -14.86
CA GLN A 300 5.65 -7.03 -13.42
C GLN A 300 4.28 -7.63 -13.09
N THR A 301 3.58 -8.15 -14.10
CA THR A 301 2.30 -8.83 -13.98
C THR A 301 2.51 -10.32 -13.66
N LEU A 302 1.60 -10.92 -12.90
CA LEU A 302 1.67 -12.32 -12.52
C LEU A 302 1.59 -13.23 -13.76
N LEU A 303 2.45 -14.24 -13.85
CA LEU A 303 2.39 -15.23 -14.93
C LEU A 303 1.04 -15.98 -14.93
N PRO A 304 0.54 -16.45 -16.10
CA PRO A 304 -0.64 -17.29 -16.17
C PRO A 304 -0.52 -18.54 -15.30
N ALA A 305 -1.65 -19.04 -14.77
CA ALA A 305 -1.68 -20.16 -13.83
C ALA A 305 -0.93 -21.41 -14.32
N GLU A 306 -1.00 -21.72 -15.61
CA GLU A 306 -0.26 -22.85 -16.22
C GLU A 306 1.25 -22.64 -16.22
N GLU A 307 1.75 -21.41 -16.40
CA GLU A 307 3.18 -21.11 -16.33
C GLU A 307 3.66 -21.09 -14.87
N LEU A 308 2.90 -20.50 -13.94
CA LEU A 308 3.18 -20.60 -12.51
C LEU A 308 3.29 -22.06 -12.07
N LYS A 309 2.33 -22.89 -12.48
CA LYS A 309 2.33 -24.33 -12.19
C LYS A 309 3.59 -25.01 -12.70
N LYS A 310 4.07 -24.69 -13.92
CA LYS A 310 5.34 -25.21 -14.44
C LYS A 310 6.55 -24.78 -13.60
N GLN A 311 6.59 -23.54 -13.11
CA GLN A 311 7.69 -23.07 -12.25
C GLN A 311 7.75 -23.89 -10.94
N PHE A 312 6.59 -24.20 -10.35
CA PHE A 312 6.52 -25.08 -9.18
C PHE A 312 6.89 -26.53 -9.52
N ASP A 313 6.31 -27.11 -10.59
CA ASP A 313 6.57 -28.50 -10.98
C ASP A 313 8.05 -28.78 -11.31
N GLN A 314 8.79 -27.79 -11.82
CA GLN A 314 10.23 -27.89 -12.12
C GLN A 314 11.08 -28.16 -10.87
N GLU A 315 10.71 -27.60 -9.72
CA GLU A 315 11.38 -27.85 -8.44
C GLU A 315 10.88 -29.14 -7.75
N GLY A 316 9.94 -29.86 -8.37
CA GLY A 316 9.27 -31.04 -7.82
C GLY A 316 7.84 -30.72 -7.40
N LYS A 317 6.99 -31.76 -7.30
CA LYS A 317 5.57 -31.59 -6.94
C LYS A 317 5.43 -31.01 -5.53
N ILE A 318 5.16 -29.71 -5.45
CA ILE A 318 4.89 -28.98 -4.21
C ILE A 318 3.40 -29.11 -3.88
N SER A 319 3.06 -30.04 -2.98
CA SER A 319 1.68 -30.25 -2.53
C SER A 319 1.20 -29.19 -1.53
N TYR A 320 2.12 -28.66 -0.73
CA TYR A 320 1.91 -27.60 0.25
C TYR A 320 3.15 -26.71 0.29
N PHE A 321 2.96 -25.40 0.22
CA PHE A 321 4.03 -24.42 0.05
C PHE A 321 4.18 -23.57 1.31
N LEU A 322 5.43 -23.30 1.69
CA LEU A 322 5.74 -22.42 2.82
C LEU A 322 6.77 -21.37 2.41
N CYS A 323 6.33 -20.14 2.11
CA CYS A 323 7.18 -19.04 1.66
C CYS A 323 8.13 -18.60 2.78
N VAL A 324 9.43 -18.82 2.61
CA VAL A 324 10.45 -18.16 3.43
C VAL A 324 10.79 -16.83 2.75
N THR A 325 10.23 -15.73 3.27
CA THR A 325 10.72 -14.39 2.95
C THR A 325 11.82 -13.99 3.94
N SER A 326 12.68 -13.02 3.61
CA SER A 326 13.84 -12.59 4.42
C SER A 326 13.51 -11.85 5.73
N SER A 327 12.38 -12.20 6.33
CA SER A 327 11.84 -11.68 7.57
C SER A 327 11.45 -12.83 8.52
N LYS A 328 11.87 -14.08 8.24
CA LYS A 328 11.48 -15.30 8.98
C LYS A 328 9.97 -15.52 9.11
N PHE A 329 9.17 -15.04 8.16
CA PHE A 329 7.82 -15.57 7.98
C PHE A 329 7.83 -16.74 7.05
N TYR A 330 6.90 -17.61 7.36
CA TYR A 330 6.59 -18.86 6.72
C TYR A 330 5.12 -18.75 6.34
N ILE A 331 4.91 -18.30 5.11
CA ILE A 331 3.57 -18.03 4.57
C ILE A 331 3.06 -19.32 3.92
N HIS A 332 2.02 -19.92 4.49
CA HIS A 332 1.24 -20.90 3.76
C HIS A 332 0.32 -20.14 2.80
N ILE A 333 0.44 -20.42 1.51
CA ILE A 333 -0.40 -19.83 0.44
C ILE A 333 -1.64 -20.69 0.23
#